data_AF-A0A147IN57-F1
#
_entry.id   AF-A0A147IN57-F1
#
_cell.length_a   1.000
_cell.length_b   1.000
_cell.length_c   1.000
_cell.angle_alpha   90.00
_cell.angle_beta   90.00
_cell.angle_gamma   90.00
#
_symmetry.space_group_name_H-M   'P 1'
#
loop_
_entity.id
_entity.type
_entity.pdbx_description
1 polymer ?
#
loop_
_entity_poly.entity_id
_entity_poly.type
_entity_poly.pdbx_seq_one_letter_code
_entity_poly.pdbx_strand_id
1 'polypeptide(L)'
;QALGLLHPTGIPFLDMAMLHGRFPGTKTRFCTDETKLIPMMHRKRPLLGAGVPVIDWIGERADESPARAKKPPIQSSHHVSGARQVLYRPIFRWSASDAFAISARHGLRHNPLYTMGMSRVGCSTCIMVRKRELRAWSMRFPAEVDRVREWERLVSLVSRRTAVAGTPTSLLPAPTVPGDRDDHGRATIDRAIEWSRTGRGGRNYDLFVDLERREADAHGLLCDSEYGLCE
;
A
#
# COMPACT_ATOMS: atom_id res chain seq x y z
N GLN A 1 -10.00 24.73 15.10
CA GLN A 1 -10.06 24.15 13.75
C GLN A 1 -9.97 22.62 13.78
N ALA A 2 -8.91 22.02 14.34
CA ALA A 2 -8.75 20.55 14.39
C ALA A 2 -9.93 19.77 15.01
N LEU A 3 -10.50 20.24 16.14
CA LEU A 3 -11.65 19.60 16.78
C LEU A 3 -12.90 19.53 15.88
N GLY A 4 -13.03 20.43 14.90
CA GLY A 4 -14.14 20.42 13.94
C GLY A 4 -13.98 19.37 12.82
N LEU A 5 -12.78 18.79 12.65
CA LEU A 5 -12.47 17.80 11.61
C LEU A 5 -12.35 16.37 12.17
N LEU A 6 -12.19 16.22 13.49
CA LEU A 6 -12.01 14.91 14.15
C LEU A 6 -13.35 14.22 14.40
N HIS A 7 -14.07 13.90 13.33
CA HIS A 7 -15.23 13.03 13.34
C HIS A 7 -15.05 11.91 12.31
N PRO A 8 -15.75 10.77 12.44
CA PRO A 8 -15.65 9.69 11.46
C PRO A 8 -16.02 10.18 10.06
N THR A 9 -15.16 9.91 9.09
CA THR A 9 -15.36 10.26 7.67
C THR A 9 -16.03 9.14 6.89
N GLY A 10 -16.16 7.96 7.50
CA GLY A 10 -16.57 6.73 6.81
C GLY A 10 -15.41 6.04 6.07
N ILE A 11 -14.20 6.60 6.14
CA ILE A 11 -12.98 6.02 5.56
C ILE A 11 -12.02 5.69 6.70
N PRO A 12 -11.99 4.43 7.18
CA PRO A 12 -11.20 4.07 8.37
C PRO A 12 -9.71 4.43 8.26
N PHE A 13 -9.12 4.33 7.07
CA PHE A 13 -7.72 4.72 6.88
C PHE A 13 -7.48 6.22 7.13
N LEU A 14 -8.35 7.09 6.59
CA LEU A 14 -8.25 8.53 6.77
C LEU A 14 -8.50 8.90 8.23
N ASP A 15 -9.52 8.30 8.84
CA ASP A 15 -9.85 8.51 10.26
C ASP A 15 -8.64 8.17 11.14
N MET A 16 -7.98 7.02 10.88
CA MET A 16 -6.76 6.66 11.60
C MET A 16 -5.61 7.64 11.34
N ALA A 17 -5.39 8.08 10.10
CA ALA A 17 -4.34 9.04 9.80
C ALA A 17 -4.56 10.39 10.50
N MET A 18 -5.81 10.85 10.59
CA MET A 18 -6.19 12.05 11.32
C MET A 18 -6.00 11.89 12.84
N LEU A 19 -6.42 10.77 13.42
CA LEU A 19 -6.23 10.47 14.84
C LEU A 19 -4.74 10.42 15.23
N HIS A 20 -3.90 9.82 14.39
CA HIS A 20 -2.44 9.79 14.58
C HIS A 20 -1.77 11.13 14.23
N GLY A 21 -2.46 12.04 13.55
CA GLY A 21 -1.91 13.30 13.03
C GLY A 21 -0.77 13.11 12.02
N ARG A 22 -0.72 11.95 11.35
CA ARG A 22 0.30 11.58 10.36
C ARG A 22 -0.13 10.35 9.57
N PHE A 23 0.51 10.13 8.43
CA PHE A 23 0.40 8.90 7.66
C PHE A 23 1.28 7.76 8.22
N PRO A 24 0.98 6.49 7.89
CA PRO A 24 1.77 5.36 8.32
C PRO A 24 3.17 5.38 7.68
N GLY A 25 4.15 4.82 8.39
CA GLY A 25 5.52 4.69 7.90
C GLY A 25 5.89 3.24 7.60
N THR A 26 7.03 3.02 6.97
CA THR A 26 7.51 1.66 6.66
C THR A 26 7.74 0.81 7.89
N LYS A 27 8.06 1.41 9.04
CA LYS A 27 8.24 0.75 10.35
C LYS A 27 7.00 0.80 11.23
N THR A 28 6.18 1.85 11.12
CA THR A 28 4.97 2.04 11.96
C THR A 28 3.74 2.04 11.08
N ARG A 29 3.15 0.87 10.88
CA ARG A 29 2.04 0.62 9.95
C ARG A 29 0.73 0.44 10.69
N PHE A 30 0.25 1.50 11.34
CA PHE A 30 -1.06 1.46 12.01
C PHE A 30 -2.20 1.07 11.06
N CYS A 31 -2.06 1.34 9.75
CA CYS A 31 -2.99 0.87 8.71
C CYS A 31 -3.00 -0.65 8.49
N THR A 32 -2.06 -1.39 9.08
CA THR A 32 -2.12 -2.86 9.14
C THR A 32 -2.75 -3.28 10.45
N ASP A 33 -2.25 -2.73 11.54
CA ASP A 33 -2.64 -3.15 12.87
C ASP A 33 -4.10 -2.80 13.15
N GLU A 34 -4.49 -1.55 12.93
CA GLU A 34 -5.76 -0.98 13.40
C GLU A 34 -6.89 -1.17 12.39
N THR A 35 -6.60 -1.19 11.09
CA THR A 35 -7.64 -1.34 10.06
C THR A 35 -7.72 -2.75 9.47
N LYS A 36 -6.82 -3.67 9.83
CA LYS A 36 -6.85 -5.07 9.36
C LYS A 36 -6.78 -6.06 10.52
N LEU A 37 -5.68 -6.06 11.28
CA LEU A 37 -5.43 -7.10 12.29
C LEU A 37 -6.40 -7.03 13.47
N ILE A 38 -6.61 -5.84 14.05
CA ILE A 38 -7.53 -5.63 15.18
C ILE A 38 -8.97 -6.01 14.79
N PRO A 39 -9.54 -5.54 13.66
CA PRO A 39 -10.87 -5.97 13.22
C PRO A 39 -11.00 -7.48 13.06
N MET A 40 -9.99 -8.14 12.46
CA MET A 40 -9.96 -9.60 12.36
C MET A 40 -9.90 -10.28 13.74
N MET A 41 -9.11 -9.73 14.67
CA MET A 41 -9.00 -10.24 16.03
C MET A 41 -10.31 -10.12 16.80
N HIS A 42 -11.11 -9.06 16.61
CA HIS A 42 -12.42 -8.94 17.27
C HIS A 42 -13.37 -10.08 16.91
N ARG A 43 -13.23 -10.67 15.70
CA ARG A 43 -13.99 -11.86 15.30
C ARG A 43 -13.43 -13.16 15.87
N LYS A 44 -12.10 -13.29 15.95
CA LYS A 44 -11.44 -14.52 16.43
C LYS A 44 -11.39 -14.66 17.94
N ARG A 45 -11.28 -13.55 18.67
CA ARG A 45 -11.05 -13.54 20.12
C ARG A 45 -12.16 -14.22 20.93
N PRO A 46 -13.46 -14.09 20.61
CA PRO A 46 -14.51 -14.83 21.32
C PRO A 46 -14.37 -16.35 21.15
N LEU A 47 -14.07 -16.82 19.95
CA LEU A 47 -13.86 -18.25 19.65
C LEU A 47 -12.65 -18.79 20.43
N LEU A 48 -11.52 -18.10 20.30
CA LEU A 48 -10.29 -18.46 20.99
C LEU A 48 -10.50 -18.42 22.51
N GLY A 49 -11.18 -17.41 23.05
CA GLY A 49 -11.50 -17.30 24.47
C GLY A 49 -12.37 -18.44 24.99
N ALA A 50 -13.28 -18.96 24.17
CA ALA A 50 -14.11 -20.13 24.46
C ALA A 50 -13.39 -21.49 24.31
N GLY A 51 -12.08 -21.50 24.06
CA GLY A 51 -11.32 -22.73 23.86
C GLY A 51 -11.43 -23.31 22.44
N VAL A 52 -12.13 -22.64 21.53
CA VAL A 52 -12.35 -23.13 20.16
C VAL A 52 -11.09 -22.89 19.31
N PRO A 53 -10.52 -23.93 18.68
CA PRO A 53 -9.36 -23.77 17.82
C PRO A 53 -9.72 -23.04 16.52
N VAL A 54 -8.79 -22.24 16.00
CA VAL A 54 -8.96 -21.45 14.76
C VAL A 54 -7.81 -21.73 13.79
N ILE A 55 -8.13 -21.94 12.52
CA ILE A 55 -7.15 -22.07 11.44
C ILE A 55 -7.32 -20.90 10.47
N ASP A 56 -6.32 -20.01 10.44
CA ASP A 56 -6.22 -18.90 9.49
C ASP A 56 -5.55 -19.42 8.20
N TRP A 57 -6.29 -19.46 7.08
CA TRP A 57 -5.74 -19.79 5.76
C TRP A 57 -5.23 -18.51 5.09
N ILE A 58 -3.94 -18.46 4.78
CA ILE A 58 -3.26 -17.24 4.32
C ILE A 58 -2.54 -17.50 3.00
N GLY A 59 -2.88 -16.73 1.98
CA GLY A 59 -2.21 -16.75 0.66
C GLY A 59 -0.82 -16.11 0.62
N GLU A 60 -0.05 -16.19 1.71
CA GLU A 60 1.31 -15.62 1.78
C GLU A 60 2.30 -16.58 1.10
N ARG A 61 3.11 -16.05 0.18
CA ARG A 61 4.14 -16.79 -0.57
C ARG A 61 5.54 -16.35 -0.13
N ALA A 62 6.48 -17.29 -0.13
CA ALA A 62 7.88 -17.04 0.19
C ALA A 62 8.52 -16.04 -0.78
N ASP A 63 8.15 -16.14 -2.06
CA ASP A 63 8.62 -15.34 -3.19
C ASP A 63 8.26 -13.84 -3.09
N GLU A 64 7.32 -13.44 -2.23
CA GLU A 64 6.88 -12.03 -2.16
C GLU A 64 7.87 -11.11 -1.41
N SER A 65 8.71 -11.64 -0.51
CA SER A 65 9.80 -10.88 0.12
C SER A 65 10.76 -11.78 0.93
N PRO A 66 12.01 -11.35 1.18
CA PRO A 66 12.96 -12.08 2.03
C PRO A 66 12.43 -12.33 3.46
N ALA A 67 11.61 -11.43 3.99
CA ALA A 67 11.01 -11.61 5.31
C ALA A 67 9.91 -12.70 5.32
N ARG A 68 9.18 -12.86 4.21
CA ARG A 68 8.17 -13.91 4.04
C ARG A 68 8.82 -15.28 3.84
N ALA A 69 9.91 -15.35 3.09
CA ALA A 69 10.67 -16.58 2.87
C ALA A 69 11.18 -17.24 4.17
N LYS A 70 11.40 -16.46 5.23
CA LYS A 70 11.86 -16.95 6.55
C LYS A 70 10.73 -17.55 7.42
N LYS A 71 9.47 -17.37 7.04
CA LYS A 71 8.33 -17.87 7.84
C LYS A 71 8.08 -19.36 7.56
N PRO A 72 7.58 -20.14 8.53
CA PRO A 72 7.19 -21.51 8.27
C PRO A 72 5.84 -21.59 7.52
N PRO A 73 5.61 -22.62 6.68
CA PRO A 73 4.32 -22.85 6.03
C PRO A 73 3.15 -23.03 7.02
N ILE A 74 3.43 -23.57 8.20
CA ILE A 74 2.47 -23.72 9.30
C ILE A 74 3.08 -23.07 10.55
N GLN A 75 2.33 -22.18 11.19
CA GLN A 75 2.70 -21.58 12.47
C GLN A 75 1.58 -21.81 13.47
N SER A 76 1.91 -22.24 14.68
CA SER A 76 0.91 -22.53 15.73
C SER A 76 1.19 -21.69 16.97
N SER A 77 0.13 -21.19 17.60
CA SER A 77 0.18 -20.56 18.92
C SER A 77 -0.93 -21.12 19.81
N HIS A 78 -0.69 -21.08 21.12
CA HIS A 78 -1.64 -21.51 22.14
C HIS A 78 -2.14 -20.30 22.91
N HIS A 79 -3.44 -20.28 23.19
CA HIS A 79 -4.09 -19.27 24.02
C HIS A 79 -4.29 -19.78 25.44
N VAL A 80 -4.45 -18.87 26.40
CA VAL A 80 -4.64 -19.20 27.84
C VAL A 80 -5.86 -20.09 28.06
N SER A 81 -6.90 -19.96 27.22
CA SER A 81 -8.10 -20.79 27.20
C SER A 81 -7.87 -22.25 26.76
N GLY A 82 -6.63 -22.61 26.36
CA GLY A 82 -6.32 -23.90 25.74
C GLY A 82 -6.56 -23.96 24.24
N ALA A 83 -7.20 -22.93 23.65
CA ALA A 83 -7.43 -22.88 22.20
C ALA A 83 -6.12 -22.83 21.42
N ARG A 84 -6.07 -23.57 20.31
CA ARG A 84 -4.97 -23.54 19.35
C ARG A 84 -5.32 -22.60 18.19
N GLN A 85 -4.42 -21.68 17.86
CA GLN A 85 -4.51 -20.88 16.65
C GLN A 85 -3.42 -21.32 15.66
N VAL A 86 -3.81 -21.65 14.44
CA VAL A 86 -2.90 -22.10 13.38
C VAL A 86 -2.95 -21.13 12.21
N LEU A 87 -1.79 -20.60 11.81
CA LEU A 87 -1.63 -19.90 10.54
C LEU A 87 -1.13 -20.90 9.51
N TYR A 88 -1.94 -21.16 8.48
CA TYR A 88 -1.64 -22.10 7.41
C TYR A 88 -1.45 -21.37 6.07
N ARG A 89 -0.30 -21.59 5.43
CA ARG A 89 0.12 -20.96 4.17
C ARG A 89 0.18 -22.00 3.04
N PRO A 90 -0.95 -22.37 2.42
CA PRO A 90 -1.01 -23.50 1.47
C PRO A 90 -0.16 -23.27 0.22
N ILE A 91 -0.07 -22.03 -0.24
CA ILE A 91 0.67 -21.64 -1.45
C ILE A 91 2.07 -21.09 -1.15
N PHE A 92 2.62 -21.40 0.03
CA PHE A 92 3.87 -20.78 0.51
C PHE A 92 5.03 -20.90 -0.48
N ARG A 93 5.13 -22.03 -1.20
CA ARG A 93 6.22 -22.30 -2.15
C ARG A 93 5.96 -21.82 -3.57
N TRP A 94 4.80 -21.22 -3.84
CA TRP A 94 4.44 -20.78 -5.19
C TRP A 94 5.12 -19.47 -5.57
N SER A 95 5.53 -19.39 -6.84
CA SER A 95 5.89 -18.15 -7.50
C SER A 95 4.65 -17.30 -7.81
N ALA A 96 4.85 -16.06 -8.25
CA ALA A 96 3.74 -15.22 -8.70
C ALA A 96 3.07 -15.81 -9.95
N SER A 97 3.88 -16.34 -10.88
CA SER A 97 3.39 -17.01 -12.08
C SER A 97 2.55 -18.25 -11.76
N ASP A 98 2.94 -19.06 -10.76
CA ASP A 98 2.12 -20.22 -10.34
C ASP A 98 0.74 -19.79 -9.85
N ALA A 99 0.68 -18.69 -9.09
CA ALA A 99 -0.58 -18.14 -8.59
C ALA A 99 -1.49 -17.63 -9.72
N PHE A 100 -0.93 -16.97 -10.73
CA PHE A 100 -1.69 -16.57 -11.92
C PHE A 100 -2.11 -17.77 -12.78
N ALA A 101 -1.22 -18.75 -12.98
CA ALA A 101 -1.48 -19.95 -13.76
C ALA A 101 -2.62 -20.79 -13.15
N ILE A 102 -2.65 -20.97 -11.83
CA ILE A 102 -3.75 -21.69 -11.19
C ILE A 102 -5.07 -20.92 -11.33
N SER A 103 -5.02 -19.59 -11.23
CA SER A 103 -6.20 -18.74 -11.34
C SER A 103 -6.79 -18.87 -12.73
N ALA A 104 -5.94 -18.79 -13.77
CA ALA A 104 -6.32 -18.99 -15.17
C ALA A 104 -6.88 -20.40 -15.42
N ARG A 105 -6.23 -21.45 -14.88
CA ARG A 105 -6.71 -22.84 -14.99
C ARG A 105 -8.14 -23.02 -14.48
N HIS A 106 -8.53 -22.25 -13.46
CA HIS A 106 -9.87 -22.29 -12.87
C HIS A 106 -10.82 -21.19 -13.41
N GLY A 107 -10.43 -20.47 -14.47
CA GLY A 107 -11.25 -19.41 -15.06
C GLY A 107 -11.43 -18.18 -14.14
N LEU A 108 -10.55 -18.00 -13.15
CA LEU A 108 -10.58 -16.86 -12.25
C LEU A 108 -9.88 -15.66 -12.91
N ARG A 109 -10.57 -14.53 -12.93
CA ARG A 109 -10.00 -13.26 -13.40
C ARG A 109 -9.09 -12.68 -12.33
N HIS A 110 -7.88 -12.27 -12.73
CA HIS A 110 -6.99 -11.50 -11.88
C HIS A 110 -7.47 -10.05 -11.73
N ASN A 111 -6.91 -9.33 -10.76
CA ASN A 111 -7.22 -7.91 -10.60
C ASN A 111 -6.68 -7.11 -11.81
N PRO A 112 -7.50 -6.29 -12.50
CA PRO A 112 -7.08 -5.53 -13.68
C PRO A 112 -5.88 -4.60 -13.44
N LEU A 113 -5.62 -4.17 -12.20
CA LEU A 113 -4.45 -3.34 -11.91
C LEU A 113 -3.12 -4.04 -12.25
N TYR A 114 -3.08 -5.37 -12.26
CA TYR A 114 -1.90 -6.14 -12.70
C TYR A 114 -1.60 -6.02 -14.20
N THR A 115 -2.56 -5.54 -15.01
CA THR A 115 -2.37 -5.23 -16.44
C THR A 115 -2.17 -3.72 -16.67
N MET A 116 -2.09 -2.92 -15.60
CA MET A 116 -1.99 -1.46 -15.64
C MET A 116 -0.67 -0.91 -15.06
N GLY A 117 0.32 -1.77 -14.86
CA GLY A 117 1.66 -1.44 -14.38
C GLY A 117 1.84 -1.59 -12.87
N MET A 118 0.83 -2.08 -12.14
CA MET A 118 0.92 -2.32 -10.70
C MET A 118 1.40 -3.75 -10.44
N SER A 119 2.53 -3.89 -9.76
CA SER A 119 3.05 -5.21 -9.37
C SER A 119 2.55 -5.65 -8.01
N ARG A 120 2.10 -4.71 -7.17
CA ARG A 120 1.39 -5.04 -5.93
C ARG A 120 0.13 -4.23 -5.80
N VAL A 121 -1.00 -4.92 -5.87
CA VAL A 121 -2.31 -4.34 -5.67
C VAL A 121 -2.62 -4.24 -4.18
N GLY A 122 -2.80 -3.02 -3.69
CA GLY A 122 -3.11 -2.72 -2.29
C GLY A 122 -3.81 -1.37 -2.19
N CYS A 123 -3.55 -0.60 -1.14
CA CYS A 123 -4.10 0.75 -1.01
C CYS A 123 -3.53 1.67 -2.12
N SER A 124 -4.36 2.58 -2.66
CA SER A 124 -3.92 3.64 -3.56
C SER A 124 -3.71 4.95 -2.78
N THR A 125 -2.63 5.72 -2.96
CA THR A 125 -1.27 5.22 -3.20
C THR A 125 -0.72 4.65 -1.89
N CYS A 126 -0.13 3.46 -1.94
CA CYS A 126 0.44 2.84 -0.73
C CYS A 126 1.78 3.52 -0.39
N ILE A 127 2.14 3.58 0.89
CA ILE A 127 3.48 4.03 1.34
C ILE A 127 4.62 3.18 0.76
N MET A 128 4.30 2.00 0.25
CA MET A 128 5.23 1.05 -0.37
C MET A 128 5.21 1.11 -1.91
N VAL A 129 4.50 2.07 -2.50
CA VAL A 129 4.40 2.23 -3.96
C VAL A 129 5.79 2.36 -4.61
N ARG A 130 6.01 1.69 -5.73
CA ARG A 130 7.24 1.83 -6.51
C ARG A 130 7.20 3.11 -7.34
N LYS A 131 8.38 3.63 -7.72
CA LYS A 131 8.50 4.83 -8.57
C LYS A 131 7.69 4.72 -9.87
N ARG A 132 7.76 3.57 -10.55
CA ARG A 132 7.00 3.28 -11.78
C ARG A 132 5.49 3.26 -11.52
N GLU A 133 5.05 2.58 -10.47
CA GLU A 133 3.64 2.51 -10.09
C GLU A 133 3.08 3.90 -9.79
N LEU A 134 3.85 4.76 -9.12
CA LEU A 134 3.43 6.14 -8.82
C LEU A 134 3.19 6.96 -10.10
N ARG A 135 4.03 6.81 -11.12
CA ARG A 135 3.76 7.40 -12.45
C ARG A 135 2.48 6.87 -13.05
N ALA A 136 2.32 5.54 -13.05
CA ALA A 136 1.15 4.88 -13.61
C ALA A 136 -0.14 5.35 -12.92
N TRP A 137 -0.13 5.52 -11.59
CA TRP A 137 -1.24 6.14 -10.84
C TRP A 137 -1.55 7.55 -11.34
N SER A 138 -0.53 8.39 -11.55
CA SER A 138 -0.75 9.77 -12.02
C SER A 138 -1.33 9.86 -13.44
N MET A 139 -1.02 8.89 -14.31
CA MET A 139 -1.50 8.86 -15.69
C MET A 139 -2.87 8.20 -15.81
N ARG A 140 -3.09 7.07 -15.12
CA ARG A 140 -4.30 6.26 -15.26
C ARG A 140 -5.43 6.70 -14.33
N PHE A 141 -5.09 7.28 -13.18
CA PHE A 141 -6.04 7.54 -12.10
C PHE A 141 -5.80 8.91 -11.43
N PRO A 142 -5.93 10.03 -12.17
CA PRO A 142 -5.70 11.36 -11.63
C PRO A 142 -6.60 11.68 -10.42
N ALA A 143 -7.84 11.18 -10.39
CA ALA A 143 -8.73 11.35 -9.25
C ALA A 143 -8.18 10.75 -7.94
N GLU A 144 -7.38 9.68 -8.01
CA GLU A 144 -6.74 9.09 -6.83
C GLU A 144 -5.61 9.98 -6.30
N VAL A 145 -4.92 10.70 -7.19
CA VAL A 145 -3.92 11.71 -6.82
C VAL A 145 -4.62 12.86 -6.10
N ASP A 146 -5.74 13.35 -6.63
CA ASP A 146 -6.52 14.42 -6.01
C ASP A 146 -7.03 14.02 -4.62
N ARG A 147 -7.50 12.77 -4.48
CA ARG A 147 -7.91 12.21 -3.20
C ARG A 147 -6.76 12.18 -2.19
N VAL A 148 -5.57 11.75 -2.59
CA VAL A 148 -4.39 11.75 -1.70
C VAL A 148 -4.00 13.17 -1.34
N ARG A 149 -4.02 14.12 -2.28
CA ARG A 149 -3.75 15.54 -2.02
C ARG A 149 -4.69 16.11 -0.96
N GLU A 150 -5.98 15.79 -1.06
CA GLU A 150 -6.96 16.21 -0.07
C GLU A 150 -6.71 15.56 1.31
N TRP A 151 -6.33 14.29 1.34
CA TRP A 151 -5.97 13.63 2.60
C TRP A 151 -4.73 14.26 3.24
N GLU A 152 -3.71 14.60 2.45
CA GLU A 152 -2.52 15.32 2.92
C GLU A 152 -2.90 16.67 3.54
N ARG A 153 -3.87 17.38 2.96
CA ARG A 153 -4.41 18.63 3.52
C ARG A 153 -5.13 18.38 4.85
N LEU A 154 -6.08 17.44 4.89
CA LEU A 154 -6.89 17.16 6.09
C LEU A 154 -6.04 16.69 7.27
N VAL A 155 -5.11 15.77 7.03
CA VAL A 155 -4.22 15.25 8.08
C VAL A 155 -3.27 16.34 8.58
N SER A 156 -2.83 17.25 7.70
CA SER A 156 -2.00 18.40 8.08
C SER A 156 -2.73 19.36 9.03
N LEU A 157 -4.04 19.58 8.83
CA LEU A 157 -4.85 20.46 9.68
C LEU A 157 -5.05 19.95 11.11
N VAL A 158 -4.92 18.64 11.33
CA VAL A 158 -5.02 18.01 12.65
C VAL A 158 -3.65 17.62 13.21
N SER A 159 -2.58 17.79 12.44
CA SER A 159 -1.22 17.40 12.84
C SER A 159 -0.57 18.45 13.73
N ARG A 160 -0.21 18.03 14.95
CA ARG A 160 0.60 18.85 15.86
C ARG A 160 1.98 19.18 15.27
N ARG A 161 2.57 18.27 14.51
CA ARG A 161 3.88 18.49 13.88
C ARG A 161 3.80 19.60 12.84
N THR A 162 2.74 19.60 12.02
CA THR A 162 2.51 20.66 11.04
C THR A 162 2.27 21.99 11.72
N ALA A 163 1.47 22.03 12.78
CA ALA A 163 1.21 23.26 13.52
C ALA A 163 2.48 23.89 14.14
N VAL A 164 3.43 23.08 14.61
CA VAL A 164 4.65 23.56 15.27
C VAL A 164 5.78 23.85 14.27
N ALA A 165 5.99 22.98 13.29
CA ALA A 165 7.16 23.01 12.41
C ALA A 165 6.85 23.46 10.98
N GLY A 166 5.60 23.80 10.64
CA GLY A 166 5.17 24.15 9.28
C GLY A 166 5.30 23.01 8.27
N THR A 167 5.64 21.80 8.73
CA THR A 167 5.91 20.63 7.91
C THR A 167 4.59 20.02 7.40
N PRO A 168 4.36 19.89 6.09
CA PRO A 168 3.16 19.22 5.59
C PRO A 168 3.19 17.73 5.93
N THR A 169 2.01 17.13 6.11
CA THR A 169 1.90 15.68 6.21
C THR A 169 1.81 15.09 4.81
N SER A 170 2.58 14.03 4.57
CA SER A 170 2.56 13.30 3.31
C SER A 170 2.30 11.82 3.54
N LEU A 171 1.52 11.23 2.64
CA LEU A 171 1.31 9.79 2.58
C LEU A 171 2.59 9.05 2.18
N LEU A 172 3.43 9.69 1.36
CA LEU A 172 4.70 9.14 0.93
C LEU A 172 5.80 9.60 1.90
N PRO A 173 6.52 8.67 2.55
CA PRO A 173 7.50 9.05 3.56
C PRO A 173 8.65 9.85 2.92
N ALA A 174 9.25 10.78 3.66
CA ALA A 174 10.30 11.66 3.16
C ALA A 174 11.40 10.96 2.35
N PRO A 175 11.92 9.76 2.70
CA PRO A 175 12.94 9.06 1.91
C PRO A 175 12.49 8.59 0.52
N THR A 176 11.19 8.66 0.21
CA THR A 176 10.66 8.29 -1.12
C THR A 176 11.19 9.23 -2.20
N VAL A 177 11.34 10.52 -1.89
CA VAL A 177 11.88 11.52 -2.82
C VAL A 177 13.33 11.86 -2.42
N PRO A 178 14.33 11.72 -3.32
CA PRO A 178 15.71 12.15 -3.09
C PRO A 178 15.80 13.64 -2.77
N GLY A 179 16.74 14.02 -1.90
CA GLY A 179 16.95 15.41 -1.45
C GLY A 179 17.41 15.46 0.01
N ASP A 180 17.30 16.63 0.64
CA ASP A 180 17.58 16.82 2.07
C ASP A 180 16.54 16.10 2.95
N ARG A 181 16.99 15.15 3.77
CA ARG A 181 16.13 14.30 4.62
C ARG A 181 15.31 15.10 5.62
N ASP A 182 15.77 16.30 5.95
CA ASP A 182 15.13 17.20 6.90
C ASP A 182 14.11 18.13 6.23
N ASP A 183 14.09 18.19 4.89
CA ASP A 183 13.00 18.79 4.13
C ASP A 183 11.79 17.84 4.11
N HIS A 184 10.85 18.08 5.02
CA HIS A 184 9.62 17.31 5.07
C HIS A 184 8.54 17.79 4.09
N GLY A 185 8.75 18.94 3.42
CA GLY A 185 7.89 19.48 2.36
C GLY A 185 8.08 18.79 1.01
N ARG A 186 9.22 18.12 0.80
CA ARG A 186 9.59 17.44 -0.45
C ARG A 186 8.72 16.25 -0.85
N ALA A 187 7.91 15.72 0.06
CA ALA A 187 7.35 14.37 -0.10
C ALA A 187 5.85 14.33 -0.41
N THR A 188 5.19 15.48 -0.60
CA THR A 188 3.77 15.51 -1.00
C THR A 188 3.53 14.71 -2.27
N ILE A 189 2.29 14.29 -2.49
CA ILE A 189 1.95 13.47 -3.66
C ILE A 189 2.39 14.13 -4.97
N ASP A 190 2.24 15.44 -5.11
CA ASP A 190 2.62 16.18 -6.32
C ASP A 190 4.14 16.16 -6.55
N ARG A 191 4.94 16.36 -5.51
CA ARG A 191 6.41 16.29 -5.58
C ARG A 191 6.91 14.89 -5.85
N ALA A 192 6.25 13.89 -5.27
CA ALA A 192 6.60 12.51 -5.52
C ALA A 192 6.25 12.09 -6.96
N ILE A 193 5.15 12.60 -7.54
CA ILE A 193 4.82 12.39 -8.94
C ILE A 193 5.84 13.09 -9.85
N GLU A 194 6.22 14.33 -9.56
CA GLU A 194 7.28 15.04 -10.29
C GLU A 194 8.58 14.23 -10.27
N TRP A 195 9.01 13.78 -9.09
CA TRP A 195 10.16 12.91 -8.94
C TRP A 195 10.00 11.60 -9.71
N SER A 196 8.81 11.01 -9.74
CA SER A 196 8.59 9.73 -10.40
C SER A 196 8.91 9.75 -11.90
N ARG A 197 8.88 10.95 -12.52
CA ARG A 197 9.22 11.24 -13.94
C ARG A 197 10.72 11.37 -14.23
N THR A 198 11.54 11.40 -13.19
CA THR A 198 13.00 11.50 -13.34
C THR A 198 13.64 10.13 -13.56
N GLY A 199 14.86 10.11 -14.08
CA GLY A 199 15.68 8.91 -14.21
C GLY A 199 16.23 8.40 -12.87
N ARG A 200 17.19 7.47 -12.93
CA ARG A 200 17.90 6.97 -11.75
C ARG A 200 18.62 8.13 -11.03
N GLY A 201 18.48 8.21 -9.72
CA GLY A 201 19.09 9.27 -8.90
C GLY A 201 18.28 10.56 -8.76
N GLY A 202 17.18 10.71 -9.49
CA GLY A 202 16.20 11.77 -9.20
C GLY A 202 16.50 13.17 -9.74
N ARG A 203 17.58 13.34 -10.53
CA ARG A 203 18.09 14.66 -10.93
C ARG A 203 17.67 15.12 -12.32
N ASN A 204 17.61 14.19 -13.27
CA ASN A 204 17.30 14.49 -14.68
C ASN A 204 15.97 13.86 -15.07
N TYR A 205 15.19 14.55 -15.89
CA TYR A 205 14.02 13.96 -16.54
C TYR A 205 14.45 12.80 -17.43
N ASP A 206 13.65 11.73 -17.41
CA ASP A 206 13.92 10.55 -18.22
C ASP A 206 13.22 10.71 -19.59
N LEU A 207 14.01 10.76 -20.66
CA LEU A 207 13.50 10.92 -22.02
C LEU A 207 12.57 9.78 -22.44
N PHE A 208 12.82 8.55 -21.95
CA PHE A 208 11.95 7.42 -22.24
C PHE A 208 10.60 7.55 -21.55
N VAL A 209 10.59 8.08 -20.32
CA VAL A 209 9.34 8.33 -19.59
C VAL A 209 8.53 9.45 -20.23
N ASP A 210 9.18 10.48 -20.78
CA ASP A 210 8.48 11.54 -21.52
C ASP A 210 7.87 10.99 -22.81
N LEU A 211 8.59 10.12 -23.53
CA LEU A 211 8.08 9.45 -24.71
C LEU A 211 6.88 8.54 -24.38
N GLU A 212 6.99 7.68 -23.36
CA GLU A 212 5.89 6.83 -22.87
C GLU A 212 4.62 7.65 -22.60
N ARG A 213 4.79 8.85 -22.04
CA ARG A 213 3.67 9.74 -21.75
C ARG A 213 3.05 10.34 -23.01
N ARG A 214 3.87 10.81 -23.95
CA ARG A 214 3.36 11.34 -25.24
C ARG A 214 2.63 10.26 -26.03
N GLU A 215 3.14 9.03 -26.02
CA GLU A 215 2.47 7.88 -26.63
C GLU A 215 1.15 7.57 -25.93
N ALA A 216 1.12 7.60 -24.59
CA ALA A 216 -0.12 7.41 -23.83
C ALA A 216 -1.15 8.51 -24.10
N ASP A 217 -0.73 9.77 -24.26
CA ASP A 217 -1.62 10.89 -24.58
C ASP A 217 -2.16 10.79 -26.03
N ALA A 218 -1.35 10.28 -26.97
CA ALA A 218 -1.72 10.16 -28.39
C ALA A 218 -2.54 8.90 -28.70
N HIS A 219 -2.23 7.77 -28.07
CA HIS A 219 -2.77 6.45 -28.42
C HIS A 219 -3.53 5.77 -27.27
N GLY A 220 -3.60 6.41 -26.11
CA GLY A 220 -4.16 5.83 -24.90
C GLY A 220 -3.17 4.93 -24.17
N LEU A 221 -3.53 4.57 -22.94
CA LEU A 221 -2.70 3.75 -22.06
C LEU A 221 -2.85 2.25 -22.38
N LEU A 222 -1.82 1.66 -22.98
CA LEU A 222 -1.75 0.24 -23.30
C LEU A 222 -1.65 -0.67 -22.06
N CYS A 223 -1.79 -1.98 -22.27
CA CYS A 223 -1.52 -2.96 -21.21
C CYS A 223 -0.05 -2.89 -20.79
N ASP A 224 0.18 -2.94 -19.49
CA ASP A 224 1.50 -2.97 -18.88
C ASP A 224 1.49 -3.96 -17.71
N SER A 225 2.13 -5.12 -17.87
CA SER A 225 2.16 -6.14 -16.82
C SER A 225 3.57 -6.63 -16.54
N GLU A 226 4.00 -6.55 -15.28
CA GLU A 226 5.25 -7.18 -14.80
C GLU A 226 5.14 -8.72 -14.81
N TYR A 227 3.93 -9.27 -14.93
CA TYR A 227 3.65 -10.71 -14.88
C TYR A 227 3.30 -11.31 -16.25
N GLY A 228 3.44 -10.55 -17.34
CA GLY A 228 3.13 -11.04 -18.69
C GLY A 228 1.65 -11.34 -18.91
N LEU A 229 0.76 -10.55 -18.29
CA LEU A 229 -0.69 -10.73 -18.37
C LEU A 229 -1.35 -9.94 -19.51
N CYS A 230 -0.55 -9.38 -20.41
CA CYS A 230 -1.06 -8.69 -21.61
C CYS A 230 -1.28 -9.71 -22.72
N GLU A 231 -2.45 -9.65 -23.35
CA GLU A 231 -2.80 -10.43 -24.55
C GLU A 231 -2.15 -9.86 -25.81
#